data_AF-A0A969NIA0-F1
#
_entry.id   AF-A0A969NIA0-F1
#
_cell.length_a   1.000
_cell.length_b   1.000
_cell.length_c   1.000
_cell.angle_alpha   90.00
_cell.angle_beta   90.00
_cell.angle_gamma   90.00
#
_symmetry.space_group_name_H-M   'P 1'
#
loop_
_entity.id
_entity.type
_entity.pdbx_description
1 polymer ?
#
loop_
_entity_poly.entity_id
_entity_poly.type
_entity_poly.pdbx_seq_one_letter_code
_entity_poly.pdbx_strand_id
1 'polypeptide(L)'
;MPNSLTTPEPMVLRPENFDLPLKRKEPTVPGYWTLEEIAAEIGMTSRKVRYDVTGRPSHNLNPSLKAYKIGQSFLVPEADALEYIFKHRNRKKS
;
A
#
# COMPACT_ATOMS: atom_id res chain seq x y z
N MET A 1 -32.36 19.09 30.41
CA MET A 1 -31.02 18.78 30.95
C MET A 1 -31.24 17.93 32.19
N PRO A 2 -30.85 16.65 32.20
CA PRO A 2 -29.45 16.31 32.49
C PRO A 2 -28.84 15.28 31.53
N ASN A 3 -27.51 15.29 31.52
CA ASN A 3 -26.62 14.51 30.68
C ASN A 3 -26.59 13.04 31.13
N SER A 4 -26.64 12.11 30.18
CA SER A 4 -26.07 10.78 30.36
C SER A 4 -25.52 10.31 29.01
N LEU A 5 -24.28 10.71 28.73
CA LEU A 5 -23.43 10.04 27.75
C LEU A 5 -23.11 8.65 28.31
N THR A 6 -24.07 7.72 28.16
CA THR A 6 -23.90 6.33 28.56
C THR A 6 -22.93 5.69 27.57
N THR A 7 -21.64 5.76 27.86
CA THR A 7 -20.62 4.96 27.18
C THR A 7 -20.80 3.50 27.61
N PRO A 8 -21.14 2.56 26.70
CA PRO A 8 -21.16 1.15 27.06
C PRO A 8 -19.71 0.67 27.13
N GLU A 9 -19.33 0.23 28.32
CA GLU A 9 -18.14 -0.58 28.64
C GLU A 9 -16.76 0.10 28.51
N PRO A 10 -15.81 -0.23 29.41
CA PRO A 10 -14.43 0.22 29.28
C PRO A 10 -13.88 -0.40 28.01
N MET A 11 -13.68 0.42 26.97
CA MET A 11 -12.99 0.03 25.74
C MET A 11 -11.51 -0.17 26.07
N VAL A 12 -11.21 -1.27 26.77
CA VAL A 12 -9.86 -1.72 27.06
C VAL A 12 -9.29 -2.17 25.71
N LEU A 13 -8.48 -1.31 25.11
CA LEU A 13 -7.69 -1.63 23.93
C LEU A 13 -6.73 -2.77 24.31
N ARG A 14 -7.17 -4.01 24.11
CA ARG A 14 -6.30 -5.17 24.25
C ARG A 14 -5.25 -5.11 23.14
N PRO A 15 -4.00 -5.53 23.40
CA PRO A 15 -2.98 -5.62 22.35
C PRO A 15 -3.44 -6.49 21.16
N GLU A 16 -4.39 -7.40 21.38
CA GLU A 16 -5.06 -8.24 20.38
C GLU A 16 -5.99 -7.47 19.43
N ASN A 17 -6.46 -6.27 19.81
CA ASN A 17 -7.36 -5.43 18.99
C ASN A 17 -6.61 -4.53 18.00
N PHE A 18 -5.28 -4.49 18.07
CA PHE A 18 -4.49 -3.83 17.05
C PHE A 18 -4.38 -4.78 15.88
N ASP A 19 -4.82 -4.32 14.69
CA ASP A 19 -4.50 -4.99 13.44
C ASP A 19 -3.00 -5.33 13.47
N LEU A 20 -2.68 -6.62 13.33
CA LEU A 20 -1.29 -7.09 13.35
C LEU A 20 -0.48 -6.14 12.46
N PRO A 21 0.64 -5.56 12.96
CA PRO A 21 1.51 -4.77 12.11
C PRO A 21 1.80 -5.64 10.90
N LEU A 22 1.61 -5.08 9.70
CA LEU A 22 1.87 -5.78 8.44
C LEU A 22 3.14 -6.59 8.66
N LYS A 23 3.03 -7.92 8.72
CA LYS A 23 4.21 -8.79 8.82
C LYS A 23 4.95 -8.56 7.52
N ARG A 24 5.84 -7.56 7.50
CA ARG A 24 6.63 -7.21 6.33
C ARG A 24 7.40 -8.47 6.00
N LYS A 25 7.13 -9.05 4.83
CA LYS A 25 8.15 -9.89 4.20
C LYS A 25 9.39 -9.01 4.13
N GLU A 26 10.53 -9.54 4.57
CA GLU A 26 11.77 -8.80 4.53
C GLU A 26 11.97 -8.29 3.10
N PRO A 27 12.17 -6.98 2.90
CA PRO A 27 12.27 -6.42 1.57
C PRO A 27 13.49 -7.04 0.88
N THR A 28 13.29 -7.50 -0.35
CA THR A 28 14.38 -8.11 -1.14
C THR A 28 15.56 -7.16 -1.29
N VAL A 29 15.29 -5.84 -1.32
CA VAL A 29 16.29 -4.78 -1.33
C VAL A 29 15.96 -3.76 -0.23
N PRO A 30 16.87 -3.46 0.70
CA PRO A 30 16.60 -2.47 1.73
C PRO A 30 16.33 -1.09 1.12
N GLY A 31 15.25 -0.45 1.56
CA GLY A 31 14.80 0.88 1.10
C GLY A 31 14.07 0.90 -0.24
N TYR A 32 13.94 -0.25 -0.91
CA TYR A 32 13.24 -0.37 -2.18
C TYR A 32 12.22 -1.50 -2.17
N TRP A 33 11.19 -1.33 -2.99
CA TRP A 33 10.14 -2.29 -3.21
C TRP A 33 10.16 -2.75 -4.65
N THR A 34 10.04 -4.05 -4.83
CA THR A 34 9.82 -4.64 -6.16
C THR A 34 8.35 -4.54 -6.54
N LEU A 35 8.08 -4.58 -7.85
CA LEU A 35 6.70 -4.60 -8.35
C LEU A 35 5.91 -5.81 -7.85
N GLU A 36 6.59 -6.92 -7.58
CA GLU A 36 5.98 -8.16 -7.08
C GLU A 36 5.53 -8.02 -5.62
N GLU A 37 6.37 -7.41 -4.77
CA GLU A 37 6.02 -7.12 -3.37
C GLU A 37 4.84 -6.15 -3.27
N ILE A 38 4.85 -5.07 -4.06
CA ILE A 38 3.74 -4.11 -4.11
C ILE A 38 2.46 -4.79 -4.61
N ALA A 39 2.56 -5.61 -5.65
CA ALA A 39 1.43 -6.32 -6.22
C ALA A 39 0.82 -7.31 -5.22
N ALA A 40 1.66 -8.03 -4.47
CA ALA A 40 1.23 -8.93 -3.40
C ALA A 40 0.46 -8.18 -2.30
N GLU A 41 0.94 -7.01 -1.85
CA GLU A 41 0.28 -6.27 -0.77
C GLU A 41 -1.06 -5.63 -1.12
N ILE A 42 -1.26 -5.30 -2.40
CA ILE A 42 -2.53 -4.70 -2.87
C ILE A 42 -3.50 -5.79 -3.36
N GLY A 43 -2.99 -7.00 -3.61
CA GLY A 43 -3.73 -8.09 -4.25
C GLY A 43 -3.97 -7.84 -5.74
N MET A 44 -2.96 -7.32 -6.43
CA MET A 44 -2.98 -7.05 -7.88
C MET A 44 -1.90 -7.87 -8.60
N THR A 45 -1.92 -7.85 -9.93
CA THR A 45 -0.85 -8.45 -10.73
C THR A 45 0.31 -7.48 -10.91
N SER A 46 1.55 -7.99 -10.91
CA SER A 46 2.76 -7.21 -11.16
C SER A 46 2.70 -6.45 -12.49
N ARG A 47 2.03 -7.02 -13.50
CA ARG A 47 1.78 -6.37 -14.80
C ARG A 47 0.98 -5.08 -14.65
N LYS A 48 -0.02 -5.03 -13.76
CA LYS A 48 -0.82 -3.83 -13.52
C LYS A 48 0.02 -2.73 -12.87
N VAL A 49 0.75 -3.07 -11.81
CA VAL A 49 1.68 -2.14 -11.13
C VAL A 49 2.75 -1.63 -12.10
N ARG A 50 3.24 -2.49 -13.01
CA ARG A 50 4.18 -2.08 -14.06
C ARG A 50 3.61 -1.00 -14.98
N TYR A 51 2.34 -1.10 -15.37
CA TYR A 51 1.70 -0.06 -16.18
C TYR A 51 1.50 1.24 -15.40
N ASP A 52 1.31 1.17 -14.09
CA ASP A 52 1.24 2.35 -13.24
C ASP A 52 2.61 3.05 -13.13
N VAL A 53 3.70 2.31 -13.31
CA VAL A 53 5.08 2.85 -13.39
C VAL A 53 5.44 3.37 -14.78
N THR A 54 5.18 2.59 -15.84
CA THR A 54 5.61 2.95 -17.20
C THR A 54 4.60 3.85 -17.93
N GLY A 55 3.38 3.97 -17.40
CA GLY A 55 2.24 4.51 -18.13
C GLY A 55 1.73 3.54 -19.20
N ARG A 56 0.59 3.91 -19.82
CA ARG A 56 0.09 3.27 -21.05
C ARG A 56 -0.08 4.34 -22.12
N PRO A 57 0.85 4.43 -23.09
CA PRO A 57 0.74 5.43 -24.16
C PRO A 57 -0.48 5.17 -25.05
N SER A 58 -0.91 3.91 -25.21
CA SER A 58 -2.09 3.57 -26.01
C SER A 58 -3.43 4.05 -25.42
N HIS A 59 -3.46 4.38 -24.13
CA HIS A 59 -4.67 4.82 -23.43
C HIS A 59 -4.51 6.21 -22.80
N ASN A 60 -3.46 6.97 -23.16
CA ASN A 60 -3.13 8.27 -22.56
C ASN A 60 -3.08 8.23 -21.01
N LEU A 61 -2.64 7.11 -20.44
CA LEU A 61 -2.47 6.98 -19.00
C LEU A 61 -1.04 7.36 -18.62
N ASN A 62 -0.93 8.46 -17.88
CA ASN A 62 0.32 8.91 -17.31
C ASN A 62 0.81 7.93 -16.23
N PRO A 63 2.13 7.77 -16.08
CA PRO A 63 2.68 7.01 -14.97
C PRO A 63 2.29 7.68 -13.64
N SER A 64 1.78 6.89 -12.72
CA SER A 64 1.34 7.33 -11.39
C SER A 64 2.36 7.02 -10.29
N LEU A 65 3.34 6.16 -10.58
CA LEU A 65 4.33 5.68 -9.63
C LEU A 65 5.74 5.88 -10.19
N LYS A 66 6.63 6.49 -9.39
CA LYS A 66 8.04 6.62 -9.76
C LYS A 66 8.79 5.33 -9.42
N ALA A 67 9.59 4.86 -10.37
CA ALA A 67 10.46 3.71 -10.14
C ALA A 67 11.80 3.89 -10.86
N TYR A 68 12.83 3.31 -10.29
CA TYR A 68 14.15 3.16 -10.90
C TYR A 68 14.19 1.84 -11.67
N LYS A 69 14.60 1.91 -12.94
CA LYS A 69 14.82 0.72 -13.77
C LYS A 69 16.26 0.25 -13.58
N ILE A 70 16.44 -0.95 -13.04
CA ILE A 70 17.76 -1.60 -12.89
C ILE A 70 17.69 -2.93 -13.64
N GLY A 71 18.38 -2.98 -14.79
CA GLY A 71 18.32 -4.12 -15.70
C GLY A 71 16.89 -4.36 -16.21
N GLN A 72 16.35 -5.53 -15.89
CA GLN A 72 14.97 -5.93 -16.21
C GLN A 72 13.96 -5.63 -15.09
N SER A 73 14.43 -5.20 -13.93
CA SER A 73 13.64 -5.00 -12.73
C SER A 73 13.30 -3.52 -12.53
N PHE A 74 12.16 -3.25 -11.90
CA PHE A 74 11.80 -1.92 -11.43
C PHE A 74 11.83 -1.91 -9.90
N LEU A 75 12.55 -0.94 -9.35
CA LEU A 75 12.65 -0.69 -7.92
C LEU A 75 11.96 0.62 -7.58
N VAL A 76 11.04 0.57 -6.64
CA VAL A 76 10.25 1.71 -6.18
C VAL A 76 10.79 2.11 -4.81
N PRO A 77 11.07 3.40 -4.54
CA PRO A 77 11.43 3.85 -3.20
C PRO A 77 10.36 3.50 -2.17
N GLU A 78 10.77 3.15 -0.95
CA GLU A 78 9.83 2.78 0.11
C GLU A 78 8.75 3.85 0.36
N ALA A 79 9.11 5.14 0.36
CA ALA A 79 8.15 6.23 0.58
C ALA A 79 7.03 6.23 -0.48
N ASP A 80 7.41 6.16 -1.77
CA ASP A 80 6.46 6.18 -2.89
C ASP A 80 5.60 4.90 -2.92
N ALA A 81 6.21 3.75 -2.61
CA ALA A 81 5.52 2.47 -2.53
C ALA A 81 4.44 2.46 -1.42
N LEU A 82 4.80 2.92 -0.22
CA LEU A 82 3.87 3.00 0.91
C LEU A 82 2.72 3.98 0.64
N GLU A 83 3.01 5.14 0.06
CA GLU A 83 1.97 6.11 -0.30
C GLU A 83 0.98 5.52 -1.32
N TYR A 84 1.49 4.80 -2.32
CA TYR A 84 0.66 4.12 -3.32
C TYR A 84 -0.21 3.01 -2.72
N ILE A 85 0.37 2.16 -1.87
CA ILE A 85 -0.38 1.09 -1.15
C ILE A 85 -1.49 1.71 -0.30
N PHE A 86 -1.18 2.78 0.44
CA PHE A 86 -2.14 3.47 1.30
C PHE A 86 -3.31 4.06 0.50
N LYS A 87 -3.03 4.76 -0.61
CA LYS A 87 -4.06 5.27 -1.53
C LYS A 87 -4.96 4.15 -2.05
N HIS A 88 -4.38 3.00 -2.38
CA HIS A 88 -5.13 1.86 -2.89
C HIS A 88 -6.03 1.20 -1.83
N ARG A 89 -5.58 1.12 -0.58
CA ARG A 89 -6.39 0.61 0.53
C ARG A 89 -7.58 1.52 0.85
N ASN A 90 -7.37 2.84 0.84
CA ASN A 90 -8.44 3.79 1.12
C ASN A 90 -9.52 3.80 0.02
N ARG A 91 -9.14 3.62 -1.25
CA ARG A 91 -10.10 3.48 -2.37
C ARG A 91 -11.03 2.28 -2.26
N LYS A 92 -10.63 1.20 -1.58
CA LYS A 92 -11.50 0.01 -1.37
C LYS A 92 -12.49 0.19 -0.21
N LYS A 93 -12.34 1.22 0.63
CA LYS A 93 -13.18 1.47 1.81
C LYS A 93 -14.38 2.38 1.52
N SER A 94 -14.47 3.00 0.35
CA SER A 94 -15.64 3.76 -0.12
C SER A 94 -16.55 2.89 -0.96
#